data_AF-A0A1W1Y825-F1
#
_entry.id   AF-A0A1W1Y825-F1
#
_cell.length_a   1.000
_cell.length_b   1.000
_cell.length_c   1.000
_cell.angle_alpha   90.00
_cell.angle_beta   90.00
_cell.angle_gamma   90.00
#
_symmetry.space_group_name_H-M   'P 1'
#
loop_
_entity.id
_entity.type
_entity.pdbx_description
1 polymer ?
#
loop_
_entity_poly.entity_id
_entity_poly.type
_entity_poly.pdbx_seq_one_letter_code
_entity_poly.pdbx_strand_id
1 'polypeptide(L)'
;MNLKKHLATCISSLLFSILYLNAQEAVHNFGTLKIHDTGSLGFHGDLINDGSFDENLGLAGFYNENNAIISGAFRPIFNDLEVVVNNHLELEVGVGITNNSNFVIGNIVTPREQLNITLDYNNNAFYTGETAATKVDGYSAITNKQNFLFPIGNTNKIRPLELLSSNTNMYAKAAYFYEDPNNPSTFATNFNTNSKSDILLRLSNFEFWDLDGEVLSTVKLHWDSESQINEIVNTLEDLRVVGWNRDENMWVDLGNSTFSGDFNAGTITSNEFIPEDYDIITFGESLSTESITLDNYILTPNSDGINDYLEIDAVALSPNNKLEIYNRWGRIVYSEVNYKNRFNGIANNEFTVSKKNGLPDGIYFYIISLYDIDIKHQGYLYINQ
;
A
#
# COMPACT_ATOMS: atom_id res chain seq x y z
N MET A 1 -60.42 -56.69 64.81
CA MET A 1 -60.61 -55.49 63.98
C MET A 1 -59.26 -54.82 63.79
N ASN A 2 -58.69 -55.05 62.60
CA ASN A 2 -57.59 -54.40 61.88
C ASN A 2 -56.23 -54.06 62.54
N LEU A 3 -55.30 -54.95 62.20
CA LEU A 3 -53.85 -54.78 61.95
C LEU A 3 -53.58 -53.59 61.00
N LYS A 4 -52.62 -52.71 61.32
CA LYS A 4 -51.96 -51.83 60.33
C LYS A 4 -50.54 -52.34 60.09
N LYS A 5 -50.27 -52.79 58.86
CA LYS A 5 -48.96 -53.15 58.33
C LYS A 5 -48.19 -51.87 57.95
N HIS A 6 -46.92 -51.80 58.33
CA HIS A 6 -45.95 -50.88 57.75
C HIS A 6 -45.59 -51.36 56.34
N LEU A 7 -45.74 -50.49 55.35
CA LEU A 7 -45.14 -50.64 54.02
C LEU A 7 -44.22 -49.44 53.81
N ALA A 8 -42.92 -49.68 53.83
CA ALA A 8 -41.90 -48.69 53.50
C ALA A 8 -41.77 -48.64 51.97
N THR A 9 -42.19 -47.55 51.36
CA THR A 9 -41.95 -47.24 49.95
C THR A 9 -40.58 -46.60 49.82
N CYS A 10 -39.62 -47.35 49.26
CA CYS A 10 -38.31 -46.83 48.87
C CYS A 10 -38.46 -46.12 47.52
N ILE A 11 -38.40 -44.78 47.51
CA ILE A 11 -38.34 -44.00 46.28
C ILE A 11 -36.86 -43.92 45.88
N SER A 12 -36.45 -44.70 44.88
CA SER A 12 -35.12 -44.52 44.29
C SER A 12 -35.15 -43.29 43.38
N SER A 13 -34.59 -42.19 43.85
CA SER A 13 -34.24 -41.04 43.00
C SER A 13 -33.08 -41.45 42.09
N LEU A 14 -33.37 -41.67 40.81
CA LEU A 14 -32.37 -41.83 39.77
C LEU A 14 -31.79 -40.43 39.49
N LEU A 15 -30.66 -40.09 40.12
CA LEU A 15 -29.88 -38.90 39.76
C LEU A 15 -29.22 -39.16 38.39
N PHE A 16 -29.79 -38.58 37.33
CA PHE A 16 -29.09 -38.43 36.06
C PHE A 16 -28.00 -37.38 36.26
N SER A 17 -26.76 -37.84 36.50
CA SER A 17 -25.58 -36.99 36.42
C SER A 17 -25.32 -36.73 34.94
N ILE A 18 -25.69 -35.53 34.48
CA ILE A 18 -25.26 -35.02 33.17
C ILE A 18 -23.77 -34.75 33.32
N LEU A 19 -22.94 -35.69 32.88
CA LEU A 19 -21.52 -35.47 32.68
C LEU A 19 -21.38 -34.55 31.46
N TYR A 20 -21.12 -33.27 31.71
CA TYR A 20 -20.60 -32.37 30.69
C TYR A 20 -19.19 -32.85 30.34
N LEU A 21 -19.08 -33.69 29.31
CA LEU A 21 -17.81 -33.98 28.68
C LEU A 21 -17.44 -32.73 27.87
N ASN A 22 -16.48 -31.95 28.37
CA ASN A 22 -15.84 -30.93 27.55
C ASN A 22 -15.07 -31.67 26.45
N ALA A 23 -15.58 -31.61 25.22
CA ALA A 23 -14.80 -32.02 24.07
C ALA A 23 -13.61 -31.06 23.95
N GLN A 24 -12.46 -31.58 23.56
CA GLN A 24 -11.28 -30.75 23.30
C GLN A 24 -11.55 -29.94 22.02
N GLU A 25 -11.70 -28.62 22.16
CA GLU A 25 -11.99 -27.70 21.05
C GLU A 25 -10.74 -27.35 20.22
N ALA A 26 -9.55 -27.69 20.71
CA ALA A 26 -8.27 -27.36 20.06
C ALA A 26 -7.24 -28.50 20.19
N VAL A 27 -6.48 -28.75 19.11
CA VAL A 27 -5.27 -29.58 19.18
C VAL A 27 -4.16 -28.76 19.84
N HIS A 28 -3.70 -29.22 21.00
CA HIS A 28 -2.63 -28.55 21.75
C HIS A 28 -1.35 -29.37 21.68
N ASN A 29 -0.33 -28.86 20.99
CA ASN A 29 1.00 -29.47 20.95
C ASN A 29 1.89 -28.87 22.04
N PHE A 30 2.40 -29.70 22.95
CA PHE A 30 3.42 -29.33 23.94
C PHE A 30 4.80 -29.99 23.66
N GLY A 31 4.87 -30.84 22.63
CA GLY A 31 6.02 -31.70 22.37
C GLY A 31 6.59 -31.49 20.98
N THR A 32 7.14 -32.55 20.40
CA THR A 32 7.58 -32.55 18.99
C THR A 32 6.50 -33.21 18.14
N LEU A 33 5.93 -32.45 17.23
CA LEU A 33 4.98 -32.93 16.22
C LEU A 33 5.62 -32.82 14.84
N LYS A 34 5.51 -33.87 14.02
CA LYS A 34 6.08 -33.92 12.68
C LYS A 34 5.16 -34.70 11.74
N ILE A 35 4.86 -34.11 10.60
CA ILE A 35 4.13 -34.72 9.49
C ILE A 35 5.18 -35.23 8.49
N HIS A 36 5.22 -36.54 8.28
CA HIS A 36 6.12 -37.17 7.30
C HIS A 36 5.61 -36.97 5.85
N ASP A 37 6.44 -37.27 4.85
CA ASP A 37 6.23 -36.95 3.42
C ASP A 37 4.90 -37.43 2.82
N THR A 38 4.45 -38.63 3.17
CA THR A 38 3.14 -39.15 2.74
C THR A 38 2.05 -38.92 3.78
N GLY A 39 2.37 -38.20 4.85
CA GLY A 39 1.47 -37.89 5.94
C GLY A 39 0.51 -36.78 5.56
N SER A 40 -0.70 -36.85 6.11
CA SER A 40 -1.66 -35.76 6.07
C SER A 40 -2.31 -35.61 7.43
N LEU A 41 -2.39 -34.38 7.92
CA LEU A 41 -3.00 -34.04 9.20
C LEU A 41 -4.08 -32.98 8.98
N GLY A 42 -5.33 -33.33 9.27
CA GLY A 42 -6.46 -32.41 9.20
C GLY A 42 -6.84 -31.87 10.59
N PHE A 43 -6.88 -30.55 10.72
CA PHE A 43 -7.38 -29.84 11.88
C PHE A 43 -8.84 -29.41 11.62
N HIS A 44 -9.76 -29.90 12.46
CA HIS A 44 -11.18 -29.54 12.47
C HIS A 44 -11.55 -28.65 13.67
N GLY A 45 -10.54 -28.02 14.26
CA GLY A 45 -10.62 -27.04 15.34
C GLY A 45 -9.33 -26.24 15.39
N ASP A 46 -9.12 -25.51 16.48
CA ASP A 46 -7.94 -24.65 16.62
C ASP A 46 -6.65 -25.46 16.83
N LEU A 47 -5.52 -24.85 16.48
CA LEU A 47 -4.18 -25.36 16.77
C LEU A 47 -3.49 -24.43 17.77
N ILE A 48 -3.17 -24.95 18.95
CA ILE A 48 -2.31 -24.27 19.94
C ILE A 48 -0.95 -24.96 19.92
N ASN A 49 0.09 -24.26 19.47
CA ASN A 49 1.44 -24.81 19.34
C ASN A 49 2.42 -24.22 20.39
N ASP A 50 2.60 -24.98 21.47
CA ASP A 50 3.58 -24.72 22.53
C ASP A 50 4.77 -25.70 22.49
N GLY A 51 4.97 -26.35 21.34
CA GLY A 51 6.06 -27.30 21.08
C GLY A 51 6.70 -27.13 19.71
N SER A 52 7.68 -27.99 19.39
CA SER A 52 8.29 -28.04 18.06
C SER A 52 7.27 -28.60 17.08
N PHE A 53 6.99 -27.86 16.01
CA PHE A 53 6.13 -28.31 14.92
C PHE A 53 6.65 -27.82 13.56
N ASP A 54 7.83 -28.31 13.24
CA ASP A 54 8.66 -27.91 12.12
C ASP A 54 9.21 -29.15 11.39
N GLU A 55 10.05 -28.90 10.38
CA GLU A 55 10.60 -29.94 9.49
C GLU A 55 9.53 -30.87 8.89
N ASN A 56 8.30 -30.38 8.77
CA ASN A 56 7.21 -31.13 8.15
C ASN A 56 7.56 -31.43 6.68
N LEU A 57 7.05 -32.53 6.16
CA LEU A 57 7.23 -32.98 4.77
C LEU A 57 5.90 -33.28 4.08
N GLY A 58 4.82 -33.48 4.84
CA GLY A 58 3.49 -33.76 4.32
C GLY A 58 2.52 -32.58 4.45
N LEU A 59 1.23 -32.90 4.31
CA LEU A 59 0.14 -31.92 4.29
C LEU A 59 -0.43 -31.65 5.68
N ALA A 60 -0.53 -30.38 6.05
CA ALA A 60 -1.41 -29.88 7.10
C ALA A 60 -2.63 -29.21 6.45
N GLY A 61 -3.84 -29.61 6.85
CA GLY A 61 -5.08 -29.03 6.34
C GLY A 61 -5.94 -28.48 7.47
N PHE A 62 -6.55 -27.31 7.28
CA PHE A 62 -7.54 -26.75 8.19
C PHE A 62 -8.93 -26.83 7.53
N TYR A 63 -9.86 -27.52 8.18
CA TYR A 63 -11.18 -27.88 7.64
C TYR A 63 -12.28 -27.50 8.63
N ASN A 64 -12.79 -26.26 8.54
CA ASN A 64 -13.67 -25.69 9.54
C ASN A 64 -14.88 -24.98 8.92
N GLU A 65 -16.05 -25.16 9.55
CA GLU A 65 -17.32 -24.55 9.11
C GLU A 65 -17.45 -23.08 9.54
N ASN A 66 -16.62 -22.62 10.49
CA ASN A 66 -16.57 -21.24 10.99
C ASN A 66 -15.14 -20.70 10.87
N ASN A 67 -14.62 -20.06 11.92
CA ASN A 67 -13.21 -19.72 12.07
C ASN A 67 -12.38 -20.90 12.54
N ALA A 68 -11.08 -20.81 12.33
CA ALA A 68 -10.06 -21.60 13.01
C ALA A 68 -8.90 -20.69 13.40
N ILE A 69 -8.26 -20.99 14.52
CA ILE A 69 -7.14 -20.18 15.05
C ILE A 69 -5.86 -21.03 15.09
N ILE A 70 -4.74 -20.44 14.68
CA ILE A 70 -3.40 -20.95 14.99
C ILE A 70 -2.75 -20.00 16.01
N SER A 71 -2.49 -20.51 17.20
CA SER A 71 -1.90 -19.76 18.31
C SER A 71 -0.82 -20.57 19.02
N GLY A 72 -0.31 -20.04 20.13
CA GLY A 72 0.71 -20.69 20.96
C GLY A 72 2.05 -19.96 20.97
N ALA A 73 2.99 -20.48 21.76
CA ALA A 73 4.29 -19.86 22.00
C ALA A 73 5.27 -19.98 20.83
N PHE A 74 5.09 -20.95 19.93
CA PHE A 74 6.03 -21.23 18.84
C PHE A 74 5.34 -21.27 17.47
N ARG A 75 5.97 -20.64 16.47
CA ARG A 75 5.52 -20.70 15.07
C ARG A 75 5.59 -22.13 14.52
N PRO A 76 4.50 -22.72 14.00
CA PRO A 76 4.60 -23.94 13.21
C PRO A 76 5.16 -23.65 11.82
N ILE A 77 5.84 -24.64 11.23
CA ILE A 77 6.38 -24.57 9.86
C ILE A 77 5.84 -25.76 9.07
N PHE A 78 4.90 -25.51 8.16
CA PHE A 78 4.28 -26.53 7.33
C PHE A 78 5.01 -26.69 5.99
N ASN A 79 5.03 -27.91 5.46
CA ASN A 79 5.49 -28.14 4.09
C ASN A 79 4.40 -27.73 3.11
N ASP A 80 3.29 -28.45 3.17
CA ASP A 80 2.07 -28.09 2.45
C ASP A 80 1.01 -27.69 3.47
N LEU A 81 0.35 -26.56 3.22
CA LEU A 81 -0.80 -26.07 3.96
C LEU A 81 -2.01 -26.02 3.02
N GLU A 82 -3.14 -26.58 3.44
CA GLU A 82 -4.43 -26.42 2.76
C GLU A 82 -5.43 -25.72 3.69
N VAL A 83 -6.11 -24.70 3.17
CA VAL A 83 -7.09 -23.91 3.93
C VAL A 83 -8.47 -24.07 3.31
N VAL A 84 -9.34 -24.76 4.05
CA VAL A 84 -10.77 -24.92 3.79
C VAL A 84 -11.53 -24.46 5.03
N VAL A 85 -11.55 -23.15 5.26
CA VAL A 85 -12.17 -22.54 6.44
C VAL A 85 -13.24 -21.55 5.97
N ASN A 86 -14.52 -21.85 6.22
CA ASN A 86 -15.64 -21.10 5.62
C ASN A 86 -15.64 -19.61 5.93
N ASN A 87 -15.14 -19.23 7.12
CA ASN A 87 -14.88 -17.83 7.44
C ASN A 87 -13.39 -17.54 7.24
N HIS A 88 -12.58 -17.57 8.31
CA HIS A 88 -11.15 -17.25 8.24
C HIS A 88 -10.29 -18.20 9.07
N LEU A 89 -9.06 -18.47 8.57
CA LEU A 89 -7.98 -19.02 9.39
C LEU A 89 -7.20 -17.85 10.00
N GLU A 90 -7.38 -17.62 11.30
CA GLU A 90 -6.78 -16.51 12.02
C GLU A 90 -5.43 -16.92 12.63
N LEU A 91 -4.40 -16.12 12.41
CA LEU A 91 -3.07 -16.34 12.97
C LEU A 91 -2.86 -15.43 14.19
N GLU A 92 -2.60 -16.02 15.35
CA GLU A 92 -2.11 -15.34 16.55
C GLU A 92 -0.60 -15.59 16.79
N VAL A 93 0.01 -16.43 15.94
CA VAL A 93 1.45 -16.66 15.85
C VAL A 93 1.82 -16.79 14.37
N GLY A 94 3.03 -16.38 13.98
CA GLY A 94 3.48 -16.53 12.60
C GLY A 94 3.49 -17.99 12.15
N VAL A 95 3.32 -18.23 10.84
CA VAL A 95 3.31 -19.57 10.24
C VAL A 95 4.27 -19.59 9.07
N GLY A 96 5.15 -20.60 9.03
CA GLY A 96 6.07 -20.81 7.91
C GLY A 96 5.54 -21.83 6.90
N ILE A 97 5.81 -21.61 5.61
CA ILE A 97 5.51 -22.52 4.50
C ILE A 97 6.83 -22.86 3.78
N THR A 98 7.08 -24.14 3.53
CA THR A 98 8.30 -24.59 2.82
C THR A 98 8.05 -25.15 1.42
N ASN A 99 6.80 -25.46 1.04
CA ASN A 99 6.43 -25.90 -0.31
C ASN A 99 5.19 -25.18 -0.87
N ASN A 100 3.97 -25.54 -0.47
CA ASN A 100 2.75 -24.94 -1.02
C ASN A 100 1.80 -24.45 0.08
N SER A 101 1.19 -23.27 -0.08
CA SER A 101 -0.06 -22.94 0.60
C SER A 101 -1.22 -22.90 -0.41
N ASN A 102 -2.14 -23.84 -0.27
CA ASN A 102 -3.33 -23.96 -1.11
C ASN A 102 -4.53 -23.26 -0.44
N PHE A 103 -4.95 -22.13 -1.00
CA PHE A 103 -6.16 -21.45 -0.57
C PHE A 103 -7.36 -22.03 -1.30
N VAL A 104 -8.29 -22.66 -0.57
CA VAL A 104 -9.50 -23.26 -1.16
C VAL A 104 -10.75 -22.50 -0.71
N ILE A 105 -10.90 -22.25 0.59
CA ILE A 105 -11.99 -21.47 1.18
C ILE A 105 -11.44 -20.66 2.35
N GLY A 106 -11.82 -19.38 2.40
CA GLY A 106 -11.45 -18.45 3.46
C GLY A 106 -10.12 -17.76 3.25
N ASN A 107 -9.96 -16.62 3.93
CA ASN A 107 -8.68 -15.93 4.01
C ASN A 107 -7.82 -16.57 5.12
N ILE A 108 -6.50 -16.42 4.98
CA ILE A 108 -5.59 -16.48 6.13
C ILE A 108 -5.47 -15.04 6.64
N VAL A 109 -5.85 -14.79 7.88
CA VAL A 109 -5.87 -13.45 8.47
C VAL A 109 -4.65 -13.30 9.37
N THR A 110 -3.87 -12.25 9.11
CA THR A 110 -2.75 -11.84 9.97
C THR A 110 -3.02 -10.45 10.54
N PRO A 111 -2.87 -10.24 11.86
CA PRO A 111 -3.15 -8.97 12.50
C PRO A 111 -2.17 -7.87 12.03
N ARG A 112 -2.71 -6.82 11.40
CA ARG A 112 -1.92 -5.67 10.90
C ARG A 112 -1.18 -4.89 11.99
N GLU A 113 -1.69 -4.92 13.22
CA GLU A 113 -1.07 -4.30 14.41
C GLU A 113 0.12 -5.11 14.99
N GLN A 114 0.27 -6.37 14.58
CA GLN A 114 1.29 -7.28 15.10
C GLN A 114 2.18 -7.76 13.95
N LEU A 115 3.10 -6.88 13.55
CA LEU A 115 3.97 -7.02 12.37
C LEU A 115 4.85 -8.29 12.32
N ASN A 116 5.00 -8.98 13.45
CA ASN A 116 5.74 -10.24 13.56
C ASN A 116 4.90 -11.49 13.28
N ILE A 117 3.58 -11.35 13.12
CA ILE A 117 2.66 -12.44 12.79
C ILE A 117 2.36 -12.38 11.30
N THR A 118 3.06 -13.23 10.55
CA THR A 118 2.97 -13.30 9.10
C THR A 118 2.76 -14.73 8.63
N LEU A 119 2.19 -14.89 7.43
CA LEU A 119 2.35 -16.11 6.64
C LEU A 119 3.65 -16.00 5.81
N ASP A 120 4.65 -16.78 6.16
CA ASP A 120 6.05 -16.68 5.69
C ASP A 120 6.39 -17.78 4.67
N TYR A 121 6.74 -17.38 3.45
CA TYR A 121 7.10 -18.28 2.34
C TYR A 121 8.62 -18.46 2.23
N ASN A 122 9.13 -19.59 2.73
CA ASN A 122 10.57 -19.87 2.79
C ASN A 122 11.12 -20.44 1.48
N ASN A 123 12.33 -20.03 1.08
CA ASN A 123 13.11 -20.62 -0.03
C ASN A 123 12.34 -20.70 -1.36
N ASN A 124 11.84 -21.87 -1.78
CA ASN A 124 11.08 -22.06 -3.01
C ASN A 124 9.57 -22.18 -2.80
N ALA A 125 9.07 -21.95 -1.58
CA ALA A 125 7.65 -22.02 -1.29
C ALA A 125 6.81 -21.11 -2.20
N PHE A 126 5.65 -21.60 -2.61
CA PHE A 126 4.68 -20.92 -3.46
C PHE A 126 3.26 -21.08 -2.88
N TYR A 127 2.26 -20.53 -3.57
CA TYR A 127 0.86 -20.69 -3.22
C TYR A 127 0.01 -20.93 -4.47
N THR A 128 -1.22 -21.39 -4.24
CA THR A 128 -2.24 -21.58 -5.28
C THR A 128 -3.62 -21.23 -4.75
N GLY A 129 -4.53 -20.84 -5.64
CA GLY A 129 -5.96 -20.68 -5.32
C GLY A 129 -6.32 -19.30 -4.77
N GLU A 130 -5.48 -18.31 -5.01
CA GLU A 130 -5.74 -16.95 -4.60
C GLU A 130 -6.91 -16.33 -5.38
N THR A 131 -7.82 -15.69 -4.65
CA THR A 131 -8.93 -14.92 -5.21
C THR A 131 -9.22 -13.74 -4.29
N ALA A 132 -10.19 -12.92 -4.66
CA ALA A 132 -10.70 -11.87 -3.78
C ALA A 132 -11.26 -12.40 -2.44
N ALA A 133 -11.66 -13.68 -2.36
CA ALA A 133 -12.20 -14.34 -1.16
C ALA A 133 -11.22 -15.31 -0.48
N THR A 134 -10.06 -15.57 -1.09
CA THR A 134 -9.08 -16.57 -0.64
C THR A 134 -7.68 -16.00 -0.81
N LYS A 135 -7.12 -15.38 0.23
CA LYS A 135 -5.82 -14.70 0.20
C LYS A 135 -5.30 -14.50 1.62
N VAL A 136 -4.16 -13.84 1.76
CA VAL A 136 -3.72 -13.28 3.04
C VAL A 136 -4.38 -11.91 3.25
N ASP A 137 -5.19 -11.79 4.30
CA ASP A 137 -5.74 -10.52 4.75
C ASP A 137 -4.89 -9.99 5.93
N GLY A 138 -3.85 -9.22 5.58
CA GLY A 138 -2.82 -8.76 6.50
C GLY A 138 -1.42 -8.90 5.89
N TYR A 139 -0.41 -9.12 6.73
CA TYR A 139 0.97 -9.34 6.32
C TYR A 139 1.25 -10.77 5.84
N SER A 140 1.90 -10.85 4.69
CA SER A 140 2.62 -12.02 4.20
C SER A 140 4.11 -11.69 4.08
N ALA A 141 4.97 -12.67 4.33
CA ALA A 141 6.41 -12.51 4.31
C ALA A 141 7.08 -13.54 3.40
N ILE A 142 8.32 -13.24 3.02
CA ILE A 142 9.23 -14.15 2.33
C ILE A 142 10.56 -14.23 3.06
N THR A 143 11.18 -15.40 3.00
CA THR A 143 12.52 -15.64 3.54
C THR A 143 13.37 -16.36 2.50
N ASN A 144 14.58 -15.85 2.24
CA ASN A 144 15.53 -16.38 1.24
C ASN A 144 14.93 -16.48 -0.17
N LYS A 145 14.25 -15.42 -0.62
CA LYS A 145 13.63 -15.32 -1.95
C LYS A 145 14.07 -14.05 -2.67
N GLN A 146 14.40 -14.18 -3.95
CA GLN A 146 14.70 -12.99 -4.77
C GLN A 146 13.42 -12.28 -5.21
N ASN A 147 12.48 -13.02 -5.80
CA ASN A 147 11.25 -12.45 -6.34
C ASN A 147 10.04 -13.13 -5.71
N PHE A 148 8.94 -12.38 -5.57
CA PHE A 148 7.70 -12.95 -5.07
C PHE A 148 6.48 -12.10 -5.44
N LEU A 149 5.34 -12.76 -5.64
CA LEU A 149 4.04 -12.11 -5.74
C LEU A 149 3.34 -12.30 -4.40
N PHE A 150 3.12 -11.25 -3.62
CA PHE A 150 2.45 -11.38 -2.33
C PHE A 150 0.94 -11.61 -2.55
N PRO A 151 0.34 -12.70 -2.01
CA PRO A 151 -1.09 -12.99 -2.16
C PRO A 151 -1.91 -12.19 -1.13
N ILE A 152 -1.74 -10.88 -1.11
CA ILE A 152 -2.30 -9.99 -0.08
C ILE A 152 -3.57 -9.27 -0.56
N GLY A 153 -4.36 -8.81 0.40
CA GLY A 153 -5.58 -8.06 0.12
C GLY A 153 -6.30 -7.61 1.39
N ASN A 154 -7.55 -7.20 1.24
CA ASN A 154 -8.41 -6.77 2.35
C ASN A 154 -9.84 -7.26 2.12
N THR A 155 -10.43 -7.94 3.11
CA THR A 155 -11.82 -8.43 3.13
C THR A 155 -12.20 -9.20 1.85
N ASN A 156 -12.70 -8.51 0.82
CA ASN A 156 -13.16 -9.05 -0.47
C ASN A 156 -12.36 -8.50 -1.66
N LYS A 157 -11.14 -7.98 -1.44
CA LYS A 157 -10.27 -7.42 -2.48
C LYS A 157 -8.92 -8.08 -2.46
N ILE A 158 -8.50 -8.62 -3.60
CA ILE A 158 -7.11 -9.05 -3.78
C ILE A 158 -6.32 -7.92 -4.45
N ARG A 159 -5.17 -7.59 -3.87
CA ARG A 159 -4.28 -6.52 -4.33
C ARG A 159 -2.84 -6.97 -4.25
N PRO A 160 -2.45 -7.91 -5.13
CA PRO A 160 -1.12 -8.48 -5.09
C PRO A 160 -0.06 -7.40 -5.34
N LEU A 161 1.05 -7.52 -4.62
CA LEU A 161 2.26 -6.75 -4.87
C LEU A 161 3.31 -7.72 -5.40
N GLU A 162 3.81 -7.48 -6.62
CA GLU A 162 4.95 -8.23 -7.15
C GLU A 162 6.24 -7.51 -6.78
N LEU A 163 7.11 -8.18 -6.03
CA LEU A 163 8.44 -7.71 -5.67
C LEU A 163 9.48 -8.37 -6.57
N LEU A 164 10.26 -7.55 -7.28
CA LEU A 164 11.35 -7.99 -8.14
C LEU A 164 12.67 -7.38 -7.64
N SER A 165 13.49 -8.20 -7.00
CA SER A 165 14.70 -7.72 -6.32
C SER A 165 15.97 -8.02 -7.09
N SER A 166 16.95 -7.12 -6.97
CA SER A 166 18.28 -7.28 -7.56
C SER A 166 19.07 -8.46 -6.98
N ASN A 167 18.77 -8.86 -5.73
CA ASN A 167 19.39 -9.97 -5.01
C ASN A 167 18.36 -10.72 -4.15
N THR A 168 18.76 -11.83 -3.54
CA THR A 168 17.92 -12.57 -2.60
C THR A 168 17.58 -11.73 -1.36
N ASN A 169 16.29 -11.58 -1.07
CA ASN A 169 15.80 -11.04 0.19
C ASN A 169 15.98 -12.10 1.27
N MET A 170 16.78 -11.78 2.30
CA MET A 170 16.85 -12.60 3.52
C MET A 170 15.50 -12.58 4.24
N TYR A 171 14.83 -11.42 4.23
CA TYR A 171 13.46 -11.24 4.68
C TYR A 171 12.84 -10.05 3.93
N ALA A 172 11.56 -10.16 3.59
CA ALA A 172 10.71 -9.03 3.17
C ALA A 172 9.26 -9.38 3.51
N LYS A 173 8.42 -8.38 3.75
CA LYS A 173 6.99 -8.60 4.02
C LYS A 173 6.16 -7.49 3.40
N ALA A 174 4.92 -7.79 3.09
CA ALA A 174 3.99 -6.81 2.56
C ALA A 174 2.59 -7.01 3.11
N ALA A 175 1.84 -5.91 3.22
CA ALA A 175 0.41 -5.90 3.49
C ALA A 175 -0.29 -4.83 2.64
N TYR A 176 -1.56 -5.07 2.38
CA TYR A 176 -2.42 -4.15 1.63
C TYR A 176 -3.47 -3.52 2.55
N PHE A 177 -3.75 -2.24 2.31
CA PHE A 177 -4.70 -1.42 3.05
C PHE A 177 -5.63 -0.72 2.08
N TYR A 178 -6.94 -0.92 2.24
CA TYR A 178 -7.97 -0.17 1.51
C TYR A 178 -8.53 0.94 2.41
N GLU A 179 -7.69 1.94 2.68
CA GLU A 179 -8.04 3.09 3.52
C GLU A 179 -7.22 4.32 3.11
N ASP A 180 -7.61 5.46 3.65
CA ASP A 180 -6.97 6.75 3.39
C ASP A 180 -5.62 6.85 4.13
N PRO A 181 -4.47 7.03 3.44
CA PRO A 181 -3.16 7.21 4.06
C PRO A 181 -3.07 8.46 4.97
N ASN A 182 -3.99 9.42 4.87
CA ASN A 182 -4.08 10.53 5.82
C ASN A 182 -4.65 10.11 7.19
N ASN A 183 -5.34 8.97 7.27
CA ASN A 183 -6.00 8.46 8.47
C ASN A 183 -5.86 6.93 8.57
N PRO A 184 -4.62 6.40 8.59
CA PRO A 184 -4.41 4.95 8.60
C PRO A 184 -4.87 4.34 9.93
N SER A 185 -5.45 3.14 9.88
CA SER A 185 -6.07 2.51 11.05
C SER A 185 -5.07 1.85 12.00
N THR A 186 -3.89 1.48 11.50
CA THR A 186 -2.89 0.66 12.23
C THR A 186 -1.52 1.30 12.37
N PHE A 187 -1.35 2.53 11.89
CA PHE A 187 -0.09 3.26 11.96
C PHE A 187 -0.16 4.34 13.03
N ALA A 188 0.95 4.56 13.73
CA ALA A 188 1.05 5.60 14.75
C ALA A 188 1.10 7.02 14.15
N THR A 189 1.47 7.12 12.88
CA THR A 189 1.61 8.36 12.11
C THR A 189 0.62 8.38 10.96
N ASN A 190 0.31 9.57 10.46
CA ASN A 190 -0.38 9.74 9.20
C ASN A 190 0.59 10.10 8.08
N PHE A 191 0.17 9.89 6.84
CA PHE A 191 0.96 10.13 5.64
C PHE A 191 0.28 11.24 4.82
N ASN A 192 0.39 12.48 5.30
CA ASN A 192 -0.29 13.64 4.71
C ASN A 192 -0.03 13.75 3.20
N THR A 193 -1.06 13.55 2.37
CA THR A 193 -0.94 13.55 0.90
C THR A 193 -0.64 14.92 0.29
N ASN A 194 -0.57 15.98 1.12
CA ASN A 194 -0.07 17.29 0.72
C ASN A 194 1.43 17.50 1.02
N SER A 195 2.04 16.66 1.87
CA SER A 195 3.48 16.67 2.11
C SER A 195 4.16 15.85 1.02
N LYS A 196 4.43 16.46 -0.14
CA LYS A 196 4.93 15.78 -1.34
C LYS A 196 5.98 16.61 -2.06
N SER A 197 6.85 15.95 -2.84
CA SER A 197 7.86 16.63 -3.66
C SER A 197 7.21 17.50 -4.74
N ASP A 198 7.90 18.56 -5.18
CA ASP A 198 7.35 19.56 -6.12
C ASP A 198 6.85 18.97 -7.45
N ILE A 199 7.34 17.80 -7.87
CA ILE A 199 6.93 17.13 -9.11
C ILE A 199 5.60 16.38 -8.98
N LEU A 200 5.17 16.07 -7.75
CA LEU A 200 3.94 15.33 -7.48
C LEU A 200 2.76 16.28 -7.33
N LEU A 201 1.67 15.97 -8.04
CA LEU A 201 0.48 16.82 -8.11
C LEU A 201 -0.67 16.29 -7.25
N ARG A 202 -1.00 15.00 -7.38
CA ARG A 202 -2.11 14.33 -6.68
C ARG A 202 -1.65 12.96 -6.20
N LEU A 203 -2.26 12.48 -5.11
CA LEU A 203 -2.00 11.16 -4.56
C LEU A 203 -3.33 10.46 -4.28
N SER A 204 -3.30 9.12 -4.30
CA SER A 204 -4.44 8.31 -3.89
C SER A 204 -4.76 8.54 -2.41
N ASN A 205 -6.05 8.67 -2.12
CA ASN A 205 -6.58 8.61 -0.76
C ASN A 205 -7.40 7.32 -0.53
N PHE A 206 -7.24 6.30 -1.39
CA PHE A 206 -8.11 5.12 -1.41
C PHE A 206 -7.44 3.85 -0.90
N GLU A 207 -6.15 3.68 -1.18
CA GLU A 207 -5.43 2.46 -0.87
C GLU A 207 -3.94 2.70 -0.77
N PHE A 208 -3.23 1.83 -0.06
CA PHE A 208 -1.78 1.80 -0.01
C PHE A 208 -1.27 0.40 0.35
N TRP A 209 0.03 0.19 0.14
CA TRP A 209 0.76 -1.01 0.53
C TRP A 209 1.85 -0.62 1.54
N ASP A 210 2.00 -1.44 2.57
CA ASP A 210 3.20 -1.47 3.41
C ASP A 210 4.10 -2.56 2.83
N LEU A 211 5.37 -2.24 2.59
CA LEU A 211 6.38 -3.15 2.07
C LEU A 211 7.71 -2.87 2.77
N ASP A 212 8.15 -3.82 3.59
CA ASP A 212 9.47 -3.81 4.22
C ASP A 212 10.42 -4.75 3.47
N GLY A 213 11.66 -4.31 3.25
CA GLY A 213 12.68 -5.05 2.51
C GLY A 213 13.96 -4.26 2.26
N GLU A 214 15.11 -4.88 2.52
CA GLU A 214 16.43 -4.22 2.48
C GLU A 214 17.11 -4.24 1.09
N VAL A 215 16.55 -4.99 0.14
CA VAL A 215 17.18 -5.19 -1.17
C VAL A 215 16.61 -4.21 -2.19
N LEU A 216 17.50 -3.58 -2.98
CA LEU A 216 17.12 -2.76 -4.12
C LEU A 216 16.20 -3.56 -5.07
N SER A 217 15.00 -3.04 -5.29
CA SER A 217 13.89 -3.75 -5.94
C SER A 217 13.02 -2.82 -6.79
N THR A 218 12.27 -3.40 -7.71
CA THR A 218 11.07 -2.76 -8.27
C THR A 218 9.83 -3.45 -7.70
N VAL A 219 8.72 -2.72 -7.70
CA VAL A 219 7.40 -3.27 -7.38
C VAL A 219 6.47 -3.12 -8.56
N LYS A 220 5.66 -4.14 -8.82
CA LYS A 220 4.54 -4.05 -9.75
C LYS A 220 3.22 -4.14 -9.00
N LEU A 221 2.43 -3.09 -9.13
CA LEU A 221 1.12 -2.93 -8.50
C LEU A 221 0.03 -3.10 -9.55
N HIS A 222 -1.13 -3.57 -9.09
CA HIS A 222 -2.33 -3.72 -9.90
C HIS A 222 -3.38 -2.73 -9.40
N TRP A 223 -4.16 -2.16 -10.31
CA TRP A 223 -5.32 -1.34 -9.97
C TRP A 223 -6.58 -1.89 -10.63
N ASP A 224 -7.73 -1.50 -10.10
CA ASP A 224 -9.03 -1.70 -10.74
C ASP A 224 -9.91 -0.45 -10.63
N SER A 225 -11.19 -0.57 -10.96
CA SER A 225 -12.13 0.55 -10.94
C SER A 225 -12.29 1.16 -9.54
N GLU A 226 -12.06 0.39 -8.47
CA GLU A 226 -12.16 0.89 -7.10
C GLU A 226 -10.90 1.64 -6.66
N SER A 227 -9.80 1.56 -7.41
CA SER A 227 -8.59 2.37 -7.20
C SER A 227 -8.78 3.84 -7.61
N GLN A 228 -9.86 4.17 -8.33
CA GLN A 228 -10.23 5.53 -8.74
C GLN A 228 -9.10 6.29 -9.45
N ILE A 229 -8.37 5.60 -10.35
CA ILE A 229 -7.23 6.19 -11.08
C ILE A 229 -7.62 7.45 -11.87
N ASN A 230 -8.86 7.53 -12.36
CA ASN A 230 -9.41 8.69 -13.04
C ASN A 230 -9.57 9.93 -12.15
N GLU A 231 -9.52 9.79 -10.82
CA GLU A 231 -9.50 10.92 -9.88
C GLU A 231 -8.07 11.40 -9.59
N ILE A 232 -7.08 10.52 -9.82
CA ILE A 232 -5.66 10.78 -9.56
C ILE A 232 -5.00 11.43 -10.77
N VAL A 233 -5.21 10.89 -11.97
CA VAL A 233 -4.53 11.34 -13.20
C VAL A 233 -5.50 11.62 -14.34
N ASN A 234 -5.14 12.56 -15.21
CA ASN A 234 -5.89 12.82 -16.44
C ASN A 234 -5.43 11.94 -17.61
N THR A 235 -4.18 11.48 -17.58
CA THR A 235 -3.57 10.57 -18.54
C THR A 235 -2.80 9.49 -17.78
N LEU A 236 -2.75 8.26 -18.30
CA LEU A 236 -2.09 7.15 -17.59
C LEU A 236 -0.56 7.28 -17.61
N GLU A 237 -0.03 8.05 -18.55
CA GLU A 237 1.37 8.43 -18.68
C GLU A 237 1.87 9.23 -17.46
N ASP A 238 0.96 9.92 -16.75
CA ASP A 238 1.27 10.69 -15.54
C ASP A 238 1.15 9.86 -14.25
N LEU A 239 0.61 8.64 -14.33
CA LEU A 239 0.48 7.74 -13.19
C LEU A 239 1.86 7.32 -12.69
N ARG A 240 2.04 7.31 -11.37
CA ARG A 240 3.25 6.88 -10.68
C ARG A 240 2.94 5.95 -9.53
N VAL A 241 3.91 5.10 -9.22
CA VAL A 241 4.08 4.60 -7.86
C VAL A 241 4.76 5.71 -7.06
N VAL A 242 4.24 6.02 -5.88
CA VAL A 242 4.82 7.00 -4.96
C VAL A 242 5.04 6.37 -3.59
N GLY A 243 6.05 6.82 -2.87
CA GLY A 243 6.40 6.30 -1.54
C GLY A 243 6.54 7.39 -0.50
N TRP A 244 6.09 7.13 0.73
CA TRP A 244 6.32 8.03 1.85
C TRP A 244 7.73 7.80 2.41
N ASN A 245 8.65 8.73 2.13
CA ASN A 245 10.04 8.59 2.54
C ASN A 245 10.18 8.84 4.06
N ARG A 246 10.80 7.89 4.77
CA ARG A 246 10.95 7.91 6.23
C ARG A 246 11.79 9.08 6.74
N ASP A 247 12.85 9.42 6.01
CA ASP A 247 13.80 10.47 6.41
C ASP A 247 13.26 11.87 6.09
N GLU A 248 12.67 12.04 4.90
CA GLU A 248 12.17 13.33 4.43
C GLU A 248 10.76 13.66 4.96
N ASN A 249 10.03 12.66 5.48
CA ASN A 249 8.64 12.79 5.95
C ASN A 249 7.72 13.41 4.89
N MET A 250 7.87 12.93 3.65
CA MET A 250 7.09 13.37 2.51
C MET A 250 7.02 12.30 1.42
N TRP A 251 6.00 12.44 0.57
CA TRP A 251 5.82 11.61 -0.62
C TRP A 251 6.80 11.97 -1.72
N VAL A 252 7.42 10.95 -2.31
CA VAL A 252 8.34 11.07 -3.45
C VAL A 252 7.92 10.15 -4.59
N ASP A 253 8.28 10.53 -5.81
CA ASP A 253 8.02 9.77 -7.02
C ASP A 253 8.92 8.53 -7.08
N LEU A 254 8.33 7.33 -7.06
CA LEU A 254 9.04 6.07 -7.29
C LEU A 254 8.96 5.62 -8.75
N GLY A 255 8.31 6.38 -9.62
CA GLY A 255 8.34 6.21 -11.07
C GLY A 255 7.21 5.38 -11.65
N ASN A 256 7.32 5.22 -12.96
CA ASN A 256 6.48 4.40 -13.83
C ASN A 256 7.37 3.84 -14.95
N SER A 257 8.12 2.79 -14.64
CA SER A 257 9.06 2.18 -15.59
C SER A 257 8.33 1.40 -16.69
N THR A 258 7.15 0.86 -16.37
CA THR A 258 6.26 0.18 -17.31
C THR A 258 4.85 0.20 -16.76
N PHE A 259 3.87 0.51 -17.61
CA PHE A 259 2.44 0.35 -17.29
C PHE A 259 1.68 -0.29 -18.44
N SER A 260 0.50 -0.84 -18.13
CA SER A 260 -0.46 -1.33 -19.13
C SER A 260 -1.87 -1.29 -18.56
N GLY A 261 -2.88 -1.12 -19.41
CA GLY A 261 -4.29 -1.13 -19.02
C GLY A 261 -5.04 0.13 -19.41
N ASP A 262 -6.15 0.38 -18.72
CA ASP A 262 -6.96 1.59 -18.80
C ASP A 262 -7.32 2.11 -17.40
N PHE A 263 -8.15 3.16 -17.30
CA PHE A 263 -8.54 3.73 -16.01
C PHE A 263 -9.29 2.78 -15.07
N ASN A 264 -9.85 1.67 -15.57
CA ASN A 264 -10.63 0.71 -14.79
C ASN A 264 -9.84 -0.53 -14.39
N ALA A 265 -8.73 -0.84 -15.05
CA ALA A 265 -7.86 -1.95 -14.68
C ALA A 265 -6.50 -1.86 -15.36
N GLY A 266 -5.45 -2.24 -14.63
CA GLY A 266 -4.11 -2.33 -15.21
C GLY A 266 -3.02 -2.61 -14.19
N THR A 267 -1.78 -2.42 -14.65
CA THR A 267 -0.56 -2.64 -13.85
C THR A 267 0.44 -1.52 -14.06
N ILE A 268 1.16 -1.13 -13.01
CA ILE A 268 2.25 -0.16 -13.05
C ILE A 268 3.45 -0.73 -12.31
N THR A 269 4.64 -0.52 -12.84
CA THR A 269 5.91 -0.92 -12.23
C THR A 269 6.70 0.32 -11.83
N SER A 270 7.23 0.35 -10.62
CA SER A 270 8.11 1.43 -10.15
C SER A 270 9.48 1.40 -10.86
N ASN A 271 10.28 2.44 -10.67
CA ASN A 271 11.73 2.38 -10.80
C ASN A 271 12.34 1.60 -9.62
N GLU A 272 13.64 1.37 -9.65
CA GLU A 272 14.36 0.71 -8.56
C GLU A 272 14.41 1.61 -7.31
N PHE A 273 14.09 1.05 -6.15
CA PHE A 273 14.21 1.70 -4.84
C PHE A 273 14.49 0.64 -3.76
N ILE A 274 14.89 1.08 -2.56
CA ILE A 274 15.02 0.19 -1.38
C ILE A 274 13.72 0.32 -0.59
N PRO A 275 12.90 -0.75 -0.44
CA PRO A 275 11.63 -0.65 0.25
C PRO A 275 11.72 -0.12 1.68
N GLU A 276 12.75 -0.53 2.44
CA GLU A 276 12.97 -0.10 3.83
C GLU A 276 13.16 1.42 4.02
N ASP A 277 13.40 2.19 2.95
CA ASP A 277 13.48 3.65 3.02
C ASP A 277 12.10 4.33 3.08
N TYR A 278 11.02 3.55 2.93
CA TYR A 278 9.65 4.02 2.81
C TYR A 278 8.72 3.33 3.81
N ASP A 279 7.77 4.07 4.38
CA ASP A 279 6.75 3.47 5.26
C ASP A 279 5.65 2.77 4.46
N ILE A 280 5.15 3.45 3.43
CA ILE A 280 4.09 2.95 2.57
C ILE A 280 4.30 3.43 1.13
N ILE A 281 3.70 2.71 0.20
CA ILE A 281 3.61 3.07 -1.21
C ILE A 281 2.15 3.13 -1.68
N THR A 282 1.86 4.01 -2.64
CA THR A 282 0.53 4.13 -3.27
C THR A 282 0.66 4.67 -4.70
N PHE A 283 -0.48 5.02 -5.31
CA PHE A 283 -0.56 5.69 -6.60
C PHE A 283 -0.51 7.21 -6.46
N GLY A 284 0.12 7.87 -7.42
CA GLY A 284 0.13 9.32 -7.52
C GLY A 284 0.21 9.81 -8.97
N GLU A 285 0.06 11.13 -9.11
CA GLU A 285 0.28 11.87 -10.34
C GLU A 285 1.59 12.63 -10.23
N SER A 286 2.43 12.51 -11.25
CA SER A 286 3.66 13.29 -11.39
C SER A 286 3.69 13.95 -12.74
N LEU A 287 4.23 15.17 -12.79
CA LEU A 287 4.49 15.84 -14.06
C LEU A 287 5.40 14.96 -14.92
N SER A 288 4.95 14.60 -16.11
CA SER A 288 5.78 13.94 -17.12
C SER A 288 6.18 14.95 -18.19
N THR A 289 7.37 14.78 -18.80
CA THR A 289 7.78 15.63 -19.93
C THR A 289 6.84 15.52 -21.12
N GLU A 290 6.12 14.40 -21.24
CA GLU A 290 5.15 14.16 -22.31
C GLU A 290 3.84 14.93 -22.10
N SER A 291 3.49 15.21 -20.84
CA SER A 291 2.26 15.92 -20.46
C SER A 291 2.46 17.37 -20.07
N ILE A 292 3.65 17.95 -20.28
CA ILE A 292 3.89 19.37 -20.04
C ILE A 292 2.99 20.22 -20.95
N THR A 293 1.98 20.84 -20.35
CA THR A 293 1.20 21.91 -20.97
C THR A 293 1.71 23.26 -20.49
N LEU A 294 2.36 24.00 -21.37
CA LEU A 294 2.71 25.40 -21.13
C LEU A 294 1.67 26.27 -21.83
N ASP A 295 0.85 26.94 -21.02
CA ASP A 295 -0.35 27.65 -21.45
C ASP A 295 -0.18 29.17 -21.38
N ASN A 296 -1.28 29.88 -21.59
CA ASN A 296 -1.39 31.30 -21.30
C ASN A 296 -2.03 31.50 -19.94
N TYR A 297 -1.51 32.45 -19.17
CA TYR A 297 -1.88 32.63 -17.77
C TYR A 297 -2.69 33.90 -17.54
N ILE A 298 -3.48 33.91 -16.47
CA ILE A 298 -4.09 35.11 -15.91
C ILE A 298 -3.47 35.36 -14.53
N LEU A 299 -3.18 36.62 -14.23
CA LEU A 299 -2.63 37.04 -12.95
C LEU A 299 -3.53 38.14 -12.37
N THR A 300 -4.09 37.89 -11.19
CA THR A 300 -4.97 38.80 -10.45
C THR A 300 -4.41 39.05 -9.06
N PRO A 301 -3.34 39.86 -8.91
CA PRO A 301 -2.64 40.04 -7.64
C PRO A 301 -3.43 40.96 -6.69
N ASN A 302 -4.58 40.49 -6.22
CA ASN A 302 -5.53 41.19 -5.34
C ASN A 302 -5.50 40.65 -3.89
N SER A 303 -4.63 39.68 -3.60
CA SER A 303 -4.48 39.01 -2.30
C SER A 303 -5.72 38.22 -1.86
N ASP A 304 -6.51 37.71 -2.80
CA ASP A 304 -7.61 36.77 -2.52
C ASP A 304 -7.17 35.29 -2.51
N GLY A 305 -5.90 35.01 -2.85
CA GLY A 305 -5.31 33.68 -2.92
C GLY A 305 -5.47 32.99 -4.27
N ILE A 306 -6.12 33.62 -5.25
CA ILE A 306 -6.43 33.03 -6.56
C ILE A 306 -5.66 33.78 -7.65
N ASN A 307 -4.76 33.09 -8.34
CA ASN A 307 -3.89 33.66 -9.39
C ASN A 307 -3.11 34.91 -8.94
N ASP A 308 -2.75 34.98 -7.65
CA ASP A 308 -1.93 36.06 -7.10
C ASP A 308 -0.47 35.99 -7.60
N TYR A 309 -0.03 34.79 -7.99
CA TYR A 309 1.29 34.49 -8.52
C TYR A 309 1.19 33.79 -9.87
N LEU A 310 2.20 33.97 -10.72
CA LEU A 310 2.35 33.18 -11.94
C LEU A 310 2.92 31.81 -11.58
N GLU A 311 2.05 30.82 -11.51
CA GLU A 311 2.41 29.43 -11.21
C GLU A 311 2.63 28.65 -12.51
N ILE A 312 3.83 28.10 -12.69
CA ILE A 312 4.19 27.28 -13.85
C ILE A 312 4.68 25.93 -13.31
N ASP A 313 3.83 24.91 -13.32
CA ASP A 313 4.15 23.59 -12.73
C ASP A 313 5.42 22.96 -13.32
N ALA A 314 5.66 23.15 -14.62
CA ALA A 314 6.81 22.61 -15.33
C ALA A 314 8.18 23.05 -14.77
N VAL A 315 8.25 24.10 -13.92
CA VAL A 315 9.50 24.50 -13.26
C VAL A 315 9.98 23.48 -12.23
N ALA A 316 9.09 22.64 -11.70
CA ALA A 316 9.45 21.54 -10.80
C ALA A 316 10.32 20.49 -11.52
N LEU A 317 10.11 20.29 -12.81
CA LEU A 317 10.90 19.39 -13.66
C LEU A 317 12.25 19.99 -14.08
N SER A 318 12.46 21.29 -13.85
CA SER A 318 13.72 21.95 -14.19
C SER A 318 14.12 22.99 -13.15
N PRO A 319 14.78 22.57 -12.04
CA PRO A 319 15.33 23.49 -11.05
C PRO A 319 16.28 24.54 -11.65
N ASN A 320 16.96 24.21 -12.75
CA ASN A 320 17.72 25.14 -13.58
C ASN A 320 16.81 25.68 -14.69
N ASN A 321 16.08 26.74 -14.38
CA ASN A 321 15.20 27.41 -15.34
C ASN A 321 15.44 28.93 -15.37
N LYS A 322 14.83 29.60 -16.34
CA LYS A 322 14.83 31.06 -16.42
C LYS A 322 13.49 31.56 -16.95
N LEU A 323 12.85 32.43 -16.17
CA LEU A 323 11.66 33.17 -16.57
C LEU A 323 12.04 34.58 -17.01
N GLU A 324 11.51 35.03 -18.14
CA GLU A 324 11.58 36.40 -18.62
C GLU A 324 10.19 36.88 -19.02
N ILE A 325 9.76 38.04 -18.54
CA ILE A 325 8.47 38.66 -18.89
C ILE A 325 8.72 39.98 -19.59
N TYR A 326 8.02 40.19 -20.69
CA TYR A 326 8.13 41.32 -21.58
C TYR A 326 6.80 42.06 -21.65
N ASN A 327 6.85 43.39 -21.67
CA ASN A 327 5.65 44.19 -21.99
C ASN A 327 5.34 44.16 -23.50
N ARG A 328 4.20 44.76 -23.89
CA ARG A 328 3.78 44.89 -25.30
C ARG A 328 4.77 45.59 -26.25
N TRP A 329 5.79 46.25 -25.72
CA TRP A 329 6.84 46.91 -26.51
C TRP A 329 8.13 46.08 -26.59
N GLY A 330 8.12 44.83 -26.12
CA GLY A 330 9.27 43.93 -26.15
C GLY A 330 10.34 44.28 -25.12
N ARG A 331 10.04 45.10 -24.10
CA ARG A 331 10.98 45.39 -23.00
C ARG A 331 10.76 44.40 -21.86
N ILE A 332 11.85 43.80 -21.38
CA ILE A 332 11.85 42.94 -20.19
C ILE A 332 11.39 43.78 -18.99
N VAL A 333 10.36 43.31 -18.31
CA VAL A 333 9.83 43.86 -17.05
C VAL A 333 10.19 42.99 -15.85
N TYR A 334 10.35 41.69 -16.06
CA TYR A 334 10.75 40.74 -15.04
C TYR A 334 11.76 39.73 -15.60
N SER A 335 12.79 39.38 -14.84
CA SER A 335 13.63 38.23 -15.15
C SER A 335 14.12 37.56 -13.86
N GLU A 336 14.00 36.24 -13.79
CA GLU A 336 14.50 35.45 -12.67
C GLU A 336 15.12 34.15 -13.19
N VAL A 337 16.27 33.79 -12.62
CA VAL A 337 16.92 32.50 -12.82
C VAL A 337 16.54 31.60 -11.64
N ASN A 338 16.33 30.32 -11.90
CA ASN A 338 15.76 29.36 -10.95
C ASN A 338 14.43 29.87 -10.40
N TYR A 339 13.50 30.22 -11.31
CA TYR A 339 12.17 30.71 -10.97
C TYR A 339 11.42 29.67 -10.12
N LYS A 340 10.78 30.14 -9.05
CA LYS A 340 10.07 29.33 -8.05
C LYS A 340 8.63 29.83 -7.81
N ASN A 341 7.91 30.14 -8.89
CA ASN A 341 6.51 30.60 -8.84
C ASN A 341 6.28 31.84 -7.95
N ARG A 342 7.20 32.82 -7.99
CA ARG A 342 7.19 34.00 -7.09
C ARG A 342 6.75 35.30 -7.74
N PHE A 343 6.47 35.29 -9.04
CA PHE A 343 6.11 36.52 -9.74
C PHE A 343 4.66 36.92 -9.43
N ASN A 344 4.49 38.04 -8.74
CA ASN A 344 3.20 38.60 -8.31
C ASN A 344 2.82 39.88 -9.06
N GLY A 345 3.31 40.06 -10.29
CA GLY A 345 3.00 41.25 -11.09
C GLY A 345 3.91 42.45 -10.81
N ILE A 346 4.92 42.30 -9.96
CA ILE A 346 5.90 43.36 -9.67
C ILE A 346 7.15 43.21 -10.56
N ALA A 347 7.48 44.28 -11.29
CA ALA A 347 8.68 44.33 -12.11
C ALA A 347 9.97 44.40 -11.27
N ASN A 348 11.03 43.70 -11.70
CA ASN A 348 12.34 43.70 -11.03
C ASN A 348 13.47 44.38 -11.85
N ASN A 349 13.13 44.99 -13.00
CA ASN A 349 14.09 45.72 -13.85
C ASN A 349 14.39 47.16 -13.34
N GLU A 350 15.41 47.84 -13.86
CA GLU A 350 15.74 49.22 -13.44
C GLU A 350 14.80 50.31 -14.02
N PHE A 351 14.15 50.02 -15.15
CA PHE A 351 13.44 51.04 -15.95
C PHE A 351 11.94 51.16 -15.67
N THR A 352 11.36 50.29 -14.83
CA THR A 352 9.93 50.39 -14.48
C THR A 352 9.73 51.44 -13.39
N VAL A 353 9.00 52.51 -13.75
CA VAL A 353 8.75 53.69 -12.90
C VAL A 353 7.85 53.33 -11.69
N SER A 354 7.02 52.30 -11.82
CA SER A 354 6.01 51.91 -10.82
C SER A 354 6.33 50.61 -10.07
N LYS A 355 7.60 50.36 -9.68
CA LYS A 355 7.99 49.13 -8.94
C LYS A 355 7.14 48.85 -7.68
N LYS A 356 6.58 49.90 -7.07
CA LYS A 356 5.76 49.79 -5.85
C LYS A 356 4.27 49.60 -6.10
N ASN A 357 3.78 49.85 -7.31
CA ASN A 357 2.34 49.84 -7.63
C ASN A 357 1.97 48.70 -8.60
N GLY A 358 2.88 47.73 -8.82
CA GLY A 358 2.67 46.65 -9.78
C GLY A 358 2.76 47.09 -11.26
N LEU A 359 2.77 46.10 -12.14
CA LEU A 359 2.67 46.31 -13.58
C LEU A 359 1.23 46.67 -13.99
N PRO A 360 1.02 47.64 -14.90
CA PRO A 360 -0.33 48.01 -15.35
C PRO A 360 -1.08 46.84 -16.00
N ASP A 361 -2.41 46.89 -15.93
CA ASP A 361 -3.27 45.92 -16.60
C ASP A 361 -2.96 45.79 -18.10
N GLY A 362 -2.99 44.56 -18.58
CA GLY A 362 -2.81 44.26 -19.98
C GLY A 362 -2.07 42.96 -20.24
N ILE A 363 -1.76 42.77 -21.52
CA ILE A 363 -1.08 41.58 -22.02
C ILE A 363 0.43 41.78 -21.93
N TYR A 364 1.08 40.79 -21.34
CA TYR A 364 2.52 40.62 -21.29
C TYR A 364 2.88 39.30 -21.98
N PHE A 365 4.11 39.18 -22.44
CA PHE A 365 4.63 37.96 -23.04
C PHE A 365 5.65 37.37 -22.10
N TYR A 366 5.65 36.06 -21.92
CA TYR A 366 6.67 35.39 -21.11
C TYR A 366 7.45 34.41 -21.97
N ILE A 367 8.73 34.25 -21.63
CA ILE A 367 9.59 33.18 -22.12
C ILE A 367 10.07 32.41 -20.90
N ILE A 368 9.78 31.11 -20.88
CA ILE A 368 10.32 30.18 -19.88
C ILE A 368 11.31 29.24 -20.58
N SER A 369 12.51 29.14 -20.02
CA SER A 369 13.52 28.17 -20.45
C SER A 369 13.72 27.18 -19.31
N LEU A 370 13.43 25.90 -19.56
CA LEU A 370 13.56 24.77 -18.64
C LEU A 370 14.77 23.95 -19.11
N TYR A 371 15.96 24.29 -18.63
CA TYR A 371 17.22 23.79 -19.20
C TYR A 371 17.46 22.30 -18.94
N ASP A 372 16.90 21.76 -17.86
CA ASP A 372 17.10 20.35 -17.47
C ASP A 372 16.36 19.37 -18.40
N ILE A 373 15.32 19.84 -19.07
CA ILE A 373 14.49 19.07 -20.00
C ILE A 373 14.52 19.63 -21.44
N ASP A 374 15.43 20.57 -21.72
CA ASP A 374 15.62 21.24 -23.02
C ASP A 374 14.34 21.84 -23.64
N ILE A 375 13.48 22.40 -22.80
CA ILE A 375 12.24 23.06 -23.25
C ILE A 375 12.41 24.58 -23.18
N LYS A 376 12.06 25.24 -24.28
CA LYS A 376 11.87 26.69 -24.32
C LYS A 376 10.49 27.01 -24.87
N HIS A 377 9.70 27.72 -24.08
CA HIS A 377 8.34 28.09 -24.45
C HIS A 377 8.13 29.59 -24.38
N GLN A 378 7.25 30.08 -25.25
CA GLN A 378 6.79 31.47 -25.26
C GLN A 378 5.27 31.48 -25.23
N GLY A 379 4.71 32.16 -24.24
CA GLY A 379 3.27 32.38 -24.11
C GLY A 379 2.95 33.83 -23.76
N TYR A 380 1.69 34.10 -23.45
CA TYR A 380 1.27 35.38 -22.90
C TYR A 380 0.66 35.22 -21.51
N LEU A 381 0.74 36.28 -20.72
CA LEU A 381 -0.03 36.41 -19.49
C LEU A 381 -0.85 37.70 -19.51
N TYR A 382 -2.06 37.64 -18.97
CA TYR A 382 -2.90 38.82 -18.77
C TYR A 382 -2.86 39.22 -17.30
N ILE A 383 -2.45 40.45 -17.02
CA ILE A 383 -2.46 41.03 -15.66
C ILE A 383 -3.72 41.88 -15.52
N ASN A 384 -4.43 41.70 -14.41
CA ASN A 384 -5.61 42.46 -14.02
C ASN A 384 -5.58 42.76 -12.51
N GLN A 385 -5.42 44.01 -12.12
CA GLN A 385 -5.27 44.43 -10.72
C GLN A 385 -6.53 45.06 -10.11
#